data_AF-A0A0R2X871-F1
#
_entry.id   AF-A0A0R2X871-F1
#
_cell.length_a   1.000
_cell.length_b   1.000
_cell.length_c   1.000
_cell.angle_alpha   90.00
_cell.angle_beta   90.00
_cell.angle_gamma   90.00
#
_symmetry.space_group_name_H-M   'P 1'
#
loop_
_entity.id
_entity.type
_entity.pdbx_description
1 polymer ?
#
loop_
_entity_poly.entity_id
_entity_poly.type
_entity_poly.pdbx_seq_one_letter_code
_entity_poly.pdbx_strand_id
1 'polypeptide(L)'
;MTDGRQQLHFRWLFDTAKRWGKQIPLEHVWFGTILGPDRKPLKSRDGTPIKLVDLLEEAKDRAKKILLEKRPDLTGTSLEAKAELLGIASLKYADQMPGRNLDYVFTWEKLLAFDGNTAPYILNAYVRSRSILRKAGVTTPPHHPTLLEEAAEEELSRQLLRFADVVELAAHDRRPHHLCGYLFETAGMFHRFFEACPVLQAKTPALQQSRLTLTGITGDVLREGLELLGIPTLEEM
;
A
#
# COMPACT_ATOMS: atom_id res chain seq x y z
N MET A 1 4.83 4.72 20.69
CA MET A 1 3.57 5.01 19.99
C MET A 1 2.42 4.44 20.81
N THR A 2 1.39 5.23 21.15
CA THR A 2 0.24 4.76 21.96
C THR A 2 -1.07 5.48 21.59
N ASP A 3 -2.19 5.01 22.11
CA ASP A 3 -3.51 5.61 21.88
C ASP A 3 -3.56 7.10 22.30
N GLY A 4 -4.28 7.90 21.53
CA GLY A 4 -4.44 9.35 21.73
C GLY A 4 -4.99 9.75 23.10
N ARG A 5 -5.70 8.85 23.80
CA ARG A 5 -6.19 9.08 25.17
C ARG A 5 -5.07 9.16 26.21
N GLN A 6 -3.86 8.70 25.88
CA GLN A 6 -2.69 8.78 26.78
C GLN A 6 -1.87 10.06 26.61
N GLN A 7 -2.28 11.00 25.75
CA GLN A 7 -1.51 12.21 25.46
C GLN A 7 -1.14 13.02 26.71
N LEU A 8 -2.08 13.20 27.65
CA LEU A 8 -1.82 13.96 28.88
C LEU A 8 -0.76 13.29 29.75
N HIS A 9 -0.81 11.96 29.86
CA HIS A 9 0.17 11.18 30.61
C HIS A 9 1.59 11.37 30.05
N PHE A 10 1.76 11.27 28.73
CA PHE A 10 3.06 11.46 28.09
C PHE A 10 3.56 12.91 28.20
N ARG A 11 2.68 13.91 28.14
CA ARG A 11 3.06 15.32 28.39
C ARG A 11 3.64 15.50 29.79
N TRP A 12 2.98 14.96 30.82
CA TRP A 12 3.50 15.01 32.19
C TRP A 12 4.84 14.29 32.35
N LEU A 13 4.99 13.13 31.73
CA LEU A 13 6.25 12.37 31.75
C LEU A 13 7.40 13.20 31.14
N PHE A 14 7.16 13.81 29.99
CA PHE A 14 8.19 14.58 29.27
C PHE A 14 8.57 15.86 30.02
N ASP A 15 7.58 16.56 30.58
CA ASP A 15 7.81 17.74 31.42
C ASP A 15 8.60 17.38 32.69
N THR A 16 8.32 16.23 33.30
CA THR A 16 9.04 15.73 34.47
C THR A 16 10.50 15.43 34.13
N ALA A 17 10.75 14.73 33.01
CA ALA A 17 12.11 14.45 32.54
C ALA A 17 12.91 15.74 32.29
N LYS A 18 12.27 16.74 31.67
CA LYS A 18 12.86 18.07 31.42
C LYS A 18 13.22 18.78 32.74
N ARG A 19 12.33 18.77 33.73
CA ARG A 19 12.58 19.36 35.06
C ARG A 19 13.71 18.65 35.82
N TRP A 20 13.89 17.35 35.60
CA TRP A 20 15.03 16.59 36.13
C TRP A 20 16.36 16.83 35.39
N GLY A 21 16.38 17.73 34.40
CA GLY A 21 17.59 18.05 33.64
C GLY A 21 17.94 17.01 32.58
N LYS A 22 17.00 16.13 32.18
CA LYS A 22 17.23 15.20 31.05
C LYS A 22 17.03 15.92 29.73
N GLN A 23 18.05 15.90 28.87
CA GLN A 23 18.01 16.42 27.51
C GLN A 23 17.89 15.25 26.52
N ILE A 24 16.72 14.61 26.50
CA ILE A 24 16.44 13.48 25.62
C ILE A 24 15.33 13.91 24.65
N PRO A 25 15.47 13.67 23.33
CA PRO A 25 14.40 13.90 22.38
C PRO A 25 13.25 12.92 22.67
N LEU A 26 12.12 13.45 23.13
CA LEU A 26 10.93 12.66 23.47
C LEU A 26 9.78 13.12 22.59
N GLU A 27 9.18 12.17 21.88
CA GLU A 27 8.02 12.41 21.05
C GLU A 27 6.94 11.36 21.33
N HIS A 28 5.71 11.84 21.53
CA HIS A 28 4.55 10.97 21.64
C HIS A 28 3.90 10.78 20.26
N VAL A 29 4.27 9.69 19.60
CA VAL A 29 3.62 9.24 18.37
C VAL A 29 2.28 8.60 18.72
N TRP A 30 1.19 9.36 18.72
CA TRP A 30 -0.13 8.83 19.07
C TRP A 30 -0.98 8.43 17.86
N PHE A 31 -2.00 7.60 18.08
CA PHE A 31 -2.99 7.20 17.08
C PHE A 31 -4.45 7.31 17.58
N GLY A 32 -5.40 7.46 16.66
CA GLY A 32 -6.83 7.55 16.91
C GLY A 32 -7.50 6.20 17.21
N THR A 33 -8.82 6.19 17.35
CA THR A 33 -9.59 4.98 17.66
C THR A 33 -10.02 4.24 16.39
N ILE A 34 -9.93 2.92 16.42
CA ILE A 34 -10.54 2.05 15.40
C ILE A 34 -12.03 1.92 15.70
N LEU A 35 -12.87 2.36 14.78
CA LEU A 35 -14.32 2.37 14.91
C LEU A 35 -14.95 1.27 14.06
N GLY A 36 -16.02 0.66 14.55
CA GLY A 36 -16.90 -0.18 13.74
C GLY A 36 -17.80 0.65 12.81
N PRO A 37 -18.61 -0.01 11.96
CA PRO A 37 -19.56 0.65 11.06
C PRO A 37 -20.57 1.57 11.77
N ASP A 38 -20.84 1.31 13.05
CA ASP A 38 -21.72 2.08 13.93
C ASP A 38 -21.03 3.32 14.56
N ARG A 39 -19.78 3.60 14.16
CA ARG A 39 -18.91 4.67 14.69
C ARG A 39 -18.60 4.55 16.18
N LYS A 40 -18.76 3.37 16.78
CA LYS A 40 -18.31 3.08 18.15
C LYS A 40 -16.99 2.30 18.10
N PRO A 41 -16.24 2.22 19.21
CA PRO A 41 -15.02 1.41 19.26
C PRO A 41 -15.28 0.01 18.73
N LEU A 42 -14.39 -0.47 17.86
CA LEU A 42 -14.55 -1.75 17.18
C LEU A 42 -14.74 -2.89 18.21
N LYS A 43 -15.85 -3.59 18.06
CA LYS A 43 -16.25 -4.74 18.89
C LYS A 43 -16.75 -5.86 18.00
N SER A 44 -16.69 -7.09 18.51
CA SER A 44 -17.33 -8.24 17.88
C SER A 44 -18.86 -8.10 17.90
N ARG A 45 -19.56 -8.99 17.17
CA ARG A 45 -21.04 -8.99 17.10
C ARG A 45 -21.72 -9.19 18.46
N ASP A 46 -21.08 -9.91 19.37
CA ASP A 46 -21.49 -10.14 20.76
C ASP A 46 -21.01 -9.03 21.72
N GLY A 47 -20.35 -7.99 21.22
CA GLY A 47 -19.91 -6.84 22.00
C GLY A 47 -18.63 -7.06 22.81
N THR A 48 -17.95 -8.19 22.61
CA THR A 48 -16.66 -8.52 23.23
C THR A 48 -15.49 -7.92 22.44
N PRO A 49 -14.30 -7.78 23.06
CA PRO A 49 -13.10 -7.37 22.32
C PRO A 49 -12.77 -8.39 21.23
N ILE A 50 -12.54 -7.93 20.00
CA ILE A 50 -12.13 -8.79 18.90
C ILE A 50 -10.72 -9.32 19.18
N LYS A 51 -10.54 -10.64 19.12
CA LYS A 51 -9.21 -11.25 19.16
C LYS A 51 -8.53 -11.00 17.82
N LEU A 52 -7.27 -10.56 17.86
CA LEU A 52 -6.50 -10.30 16.63
C LEU A 52 -6.38 -11.56 15.75
N VAL A 53 -6.24 -12.75 16.35
CA VAL A 53 -6.19 -14.02 15.60
C VAL A 53 -7.46 -14.23 14.79
N ASP A 54 -8.64 -14.01 15.38
CA ASP A 54 -9.92 -14.18 14.69
C ASP A 54 -10.08 -13.16 13.56
N LEU A 55 -9.62 -11.91 13.76
CA LEU A 55 -9.62 -10.87 12.73
C LEU A 55 -8.72 -11.24 11.55
N LEU A 56 -7.53 -11.78 11.82
CA LEU A 56 -6.59 -12.20 10.78
C LEU A 56 -7.18 -13.36 9.97
N GLU A 57 -7.72 -14.38 10.61
CA GLU A 57 -8.36 -15.51 9.92
C GLU A 57 -9.59 -15.06 9.10
N GLU A 58 -10.42 -14.16 9.63
CA GLU A 58 -11.55 -13.60 8.87
C GLU A 58 -11.08 -12.83 7.63
N ALA A 59 -9.95 -12.10 7.71
CA ALA A 59 -9.38 -11.40 6.56
C ALA A 59 -8.94 -12.40 5.46
N LYS A 60 -8.30 -13.51 5.84
CA LYS A 60 -7.88 -14.57 4.90
C LYS A 60 -9.09 -15.21 4.24
N ASP A 61 -10.11 -15.57 5.01
CA ASP A 61 -11.33 -16.21 4.50
C ASP A 61 -12.08 -15.32 3.51
N ARG A 62 -12.20 -14.03 3.82
CA ARG A 62 -12.84 -13.06 2.92
C ARG A 62 -12.03 -12.83 1.66
N ALA A 63 -10.71 -12.67 1.78
CA ALA A 63 -9.81 -12.55 0.64
C ALA A 63 -9.88 -13.79 -0.27
N LYS A 64 -9.94 -15.00 0.31
CA LYS A 64 -10.08 -16.26 -0.44
C LYS A 64 -11.36 -16.29 -1.28
N LYS A 65 -12.49 -15.88 -0.71
CA LYS A 65 -13.78 -15.81 -1.42
C LYS A 65 -13.69 -14.85 -2.62
N ILE A 66 -13.16 -13.65 -2.41
CA ILE A 66 -13.02 -12.64 -3.47
C ILE A 66 -12.07 -13.11 -4.59
N LEU A 67 -10.97 -13.79 -4.23
CA LEU A 67 -10.05 -14.37 -5.20
C LEU A 67 -10.72 -15.46 -6.03
N LEU A 68 -11.48 -16.37 -5.42
CA LEU A 68 -12.21 -17.42 -6.13
C LEU A 68 -13.30 -16.88 -7.07
N GLU A 69 -13.98 -15.79 -6.69
CA GLU A 69 -14.95 -15.12 -7.56
C GLU A 69 -14.30 -14.54 -8.82
N LYS A 70 -13.08 -13.98 -8.69
CA LYS A 70 -12.35 -13.37 -9.82
C LYS A 70 -11.55 -14.38 -10.63
N ARG A 71 -11.05 -15.44 -9.99
CA ARG A 71 -10.15 -16.44 -10.56
C ARG A 71 -10.53 -17.84 -10.04
N PRO A 72 -11.61 -18.44 -10.60
CA PRO A 72 -12.06 -19.77 -10.20
C PRO A 72 -11.04 -20.88 -10.46
N ASP A 73 -10.02 -20.61 -11.29
CA ASP A 73 -8.93 -21.50 -11.64
C ASP A 73 -7.86 -21.62 -10.55
N LEU A 74 -7.82 -20.72 -9.56
CA LEU A 74 -6.87 -20.79 -8.45
C LEU A 74 -7.23 -21.93 -7.49
N THR A 75 -6.31 -22.87 -7.29
CA THR A 75 -6.51 -24.04 -6.42
C THR A 75 -5.25 -24.39 -5.64
N GLY A 76 -5.45 -25.12 -4.52
CA GLY A 76 -4.37 -25.57 -3.64
C GLY A 76 -3.51 -24.42 -3.09
N THR A 77 -2.31 -24.75 -2.62
CA THR A 77 -1.40 -23.87 -1.85
C THR A 77 -1.21 -22.45 -2.42
N SER A 78 -1.33 -22.27 -3.73
CA SER A 78 -1.28 -20.95 -4.38
C SER A 78 -2.43 -20.03 -3.94
N LEU A 79 -3.64 -20.57 -3.81
CA LEU A 79 -4.81 -19.84 -3.35
C LEU A 79 -4.67 -19.40 -1.89
N GLU A 80 -4.25 -20.31 -0.99
CA GLU A 80 -4.09 -19.97 0.43
C GLU A 80 -3.04 -18.88 0.63
N ALA A 81 -1.88 -18.97 -0.03
CA ALA A 81 -0.82 -17.97 0.07
C ALA A 81 -1.27 -16.58 -0.44
N LYS A 82 -2.01 -16.55 -1.55
CA LYS A 82 -2.56 -15.32 -2.14
C LYS A 82 -3.64 -14.70 -1.26
N ALA A 83 -4.54 -15.53 -0.72
CA ALA A 83 -5.58 -15.08 0.19
C ALA A 83 -5.00 -14.51 1.49
N GLU A 84 -3.99 -15.18 2.04
CA GLU A 84 -3.29 -14.72 3.24
C GLU A 84 -2.60 -13.37 3.00
N LEU A 85 -1.85 -13.25 1.92
CA LEU A 85 -1.19 -12.00 1.57
C LEU A 85 -2.21 -10.87 1.36
N LEU A 86 -3.26 -11.11 0.57
CA LEU A 86 -4.25 -10.09 0.26
C LEU A 86 -5.00 -9.63 1.53
N GLY A 87 -5.39 -10.57 2.40
CA GLY A 87 -6.06 -10.26 3.66
C GLY A 87 -5.17 -9.44 4.61
N ILE A 88 -3.93 -9.87 4.83
CA ILE A 88 -2.98 -9.18 5.71
C ILE A 88 -2.59 -7.82 5.13
N ALA A 89 -2.32 -7.74 3.83
CA ALA A 89 -2.01 -6.49 3.14
C ALA A 89 -3.15 -5.47 3.32
N SER A 90 -4.39 -5.91 3.13
CA SER A 90 -5.57 -5.06 3.24
C SER A 90 -5.75 -4.51 4.66
N LEU A 91 -5.53 -5.34 5.69
CA LEU A 91 -5.57 -4.90 7.09
C LEU A 91 -4.47 -3.87 7.39
N LYS A 92 -3.21 -4.19 7.04
CA LYS A 92 -2.07 -3.29 7.30
C LYS A 92 -2.19 -1.97 6.56
N TYR A 93 -2.64 -2.00 5.32
CA TYR A 93 -2.79 -0.79 4.51
C TYR A 93 -3.91 0.10 5.05
N ALA A 94 -5.04 -0.50 5.44
CA ALA A 94 -6.19 0.25 5.93
C ALA A 94 -5.93 1.01 7.23
N ASP A 95 -5.05 0.49 8.10
CA ASP A 95 -4.61 1.18 9.32
C ASP A 95 -3.63 2.34 9.02
N GLN A 96 -2.80 2.20 7.97
CA GLN A 96 -1.76 3.17 7.62
C GLN A 96 -2.21 4.28 6.66
N MET A 97 -3.24 4.01 5.85
CA MET A 97 -3.80 4.92 4.86
C MET A 97 -4.43 6.21 5.44
N PRO A 98 -5.20 6.18 6.54
CA PRO A 98 -5.64 7.40 7.18
C PRO A 98 -4.49 8.07 7.94
N GLY A 99 -4.61 9.38 8.18
CA GLY A 99 -3.70 10.05 9.12
C GLY A 99 -3.82 9.41 10.51
N ARG A 100 -2.70 8.93 11.09
CA ARG A 100 -2.73 8.15 12.34
C ARG A 100 -3.51 8.80 13.48
N ASN A 101 -3.56 10.12 13.52
CA ASN A 101 -4.24 10.91 14.55
C ASN A 101 -5.77 10.96 14.38
N LEU A 102 -6.30 10.43 13.28
CA LEU A 102 -7.72 10.37 12.99
C LEU A 102 -8.28 9.02 13.45
N ASP A 103 -9.53 9.04 13.89
CA ASP A 103 -10.31 7.81 14.01
C ASP A 103 -10.63 7.29 12.60
N TYR A 104 -10.62 5.96 12.42
CA TYR A 104 -11.01 5.35 11.16
C TYR A 104 -12.10 4.30 11.34
N VAL A 105 -12.98 4.19 10.35
CA VAL A 105 -14.08 3.23 10.35
C VAL A 105 -13.66 1.98 9.60
N PHE A 106 -13.61 0.87 10.31
CA PHE A 106 -13.29 -0.45 9.79
C PHE A 106 -14.52 -1.08 9.11
N THR A 107 -14.39 -1.40 7.81
CA THR A 107 -15.42 -2.11 7.02
C THR A 107 -14.77 -3.05 6.02
N TRP A 108 -15.05 -4.36 6.11
CA TRP A 108 -14.47 -5.36 5.22
C TRP A 108 -14.63 -5.03 3.73
N GLU A 109 -15.78 -4.48 3.35
CA GLU A 109 -16.08 -4.11 1.96
C GLU A 109 -15.08 -3.10 1.42
N LYS A 110 -14.73 -2.08 2.20
CA LYS A 110 -13.75 -1.07 1.78
C LYS A 110 -12.31 -1.59 1.80
N LEU A 111 -11.96 -2.38 2.81
CA LEU A 111 -10.58 -2.85 2.97
C LEU A 111 -10.15 -3.79 1.83
N LEU A 112 -11.08 -4.64 1.37
CA LEU A 112 -10.83 -5.66 0.35
C LEU A 112 -11.29 -5.23 -1.06
N ALA A 113 -11.72 -3.99 -1.23
CA ALA A 113 -12.13 -3.46 -2.53
C ALA A 113 -10.94 -3.40 -3.50
N PHE A 114 -11.19 -3.71 -4.78
CA PHE A 114 -10.20 -3.63 -5.86
C PHE A 114 -10.17 -2.26 -6.53
N ASP A 115 -11.00 -1.34 -6.06
CA ASP A 115 -11.08 0.06 -6.45
C ASP A 115 -10.85 0.98 -5.25
N GLY A 116 -10.45 2.21 -5.54
CA GLY A 116 -10.13 3.21 -4.52
C GLY A 116 -8.77 2.98 -3.85
N ASN A 117 -8.53 3.73 -2.78
CA ASN A 117 -7.26 3.76 -2.07
C ASN A 117 -7.12 2.54 -1.13
N THR A 118 -6.80 1.39 -1.70
CA THR A 118 -6.76 0.09 -1.02
C THR A 118 -5.52 -0.73 -1.39
N ALA A 119 -5.15 -1.70 -0.54
CA ALA A 119 -4.04 -2.61 -0.84
C ALA A 119 -4.27 -3.44 -2.11
N PRO A 120 -5.47 -4.04 -2.36
CA PRO A 120 -5.72 -4.79 -3.59
C PRO A 120 -5.51 -3.96 -4.86
N TYR A 121 -5.89 -2.68 -4.86
CA TYR A 121 -5.68 -1.78 -6.00
C TYR A 121 -4.18 -1.59 -6.32
N ILE A 122 -3.37 -1.30 -5.30
CA ILE A 122 -1.92 -1.09 -5.48
C ILE A 122 -1.21 -2.39 -5.86
N LEU A 123 -1.56 -3.50 -5.19
CA LEU A 123 -1.02 -4.82 -5.52
C LEU A 123 -1.39 -5.23 -6.95
N ASN A 124 -2.56 -4.83 -7.47
CA ASN A 124 -2.93 -5.08 -8.85
C ASN A 124 -2.00 -4.37 -9.83
N ALA A 125 -1.66 -3.09 -9.57
CA ALA A 125 -0.69 -2.35 -10.38
C ALA A 125 0.68 -3.03 -10.36
N TYR A 126 1.15 -3.47 -9.19
CA TYR A 126 2.42 -4.21 -9.06
C TYR A 126 2.41 -5.51 -9.87
N VAL A 127 1.40 -6.37 -9.67
CA VAL A 127 1.30 -7.66 -10.40
C VAL A 127 1.20 -7.44 -11.91
N ARG A 128 0.48 -6.40 -12.33
CA ARG A 128 0.36 -6.05 -13.75
C ARG A 128 1.70 -5.62 -14.34
N SER A 129 2.50 -4.83 -13.63
CA SER A 129 3.83 -4.43 -14.11
C SER A 129 4.75 -5.65 -14.28
N ARG A 130 4.74 -6.58 -13.33
CA ARG A 130 5.51 -7.84 -13.43
C ARG A 130 5.02 -8.74 -14.55
N SER A 131 3.71 -8.84 -14.75
CA SER A 131 3.13 -9.60 -15.85
C SER A 131 3.56 -9.07 -17.22
N ILE A 132 3.63 -7.74 -17.41
CA ILE A 132 4.07 -7.12 -18.66
C ILE A 132 5.53 -7.46 -18.95
N LEU A 133 6.43 -7.33 -17.96
CA LEU A 133 7.83 -7.69 -18.12
C LEU A 133 8.00 -9.16 -18.48
N ARG A 134 7.27 -10.06 -17.80
CA ARG A 134 7.28 -11.49 -18.10
C ARG A 134 6.83 -11.79 -19.53
N LYS A 135 5.76 -11.14 -20.00
CA LYS A 135 5.27 -11.27 -21.39
C LYS A 135 6.26 -10.73 -22.42
N ALA A 136 7.10 -9.76 -22.05
CA ALA A 136 8.19 -9.27 -22.89
C ALA A 136 9.42 -10.20 -22.87
N GLY A 137 9.44 -11.25 -22.06
CA GLY A 137 10.61 -12.12 -21.87
C GLY A 137 11.73 -11.45 -21.08
N VAL A 138 11.39 -10.45 -20.26
CA VAL A 138 12.34 -9.62 -19.51
C VAL A 138 12.19 -9.90 -18.02
N THR A 139 13.29 -10.26 -17.35
CA THR A 139 13.32 -10.50 -15.89
C THR A 139 13.70 -9.25 -15.11
N THR A 140 14.59 -8.43 -15.65
CA THR A 140 15.03 -7.16 -15.05
C THR A 140 14.68 -5.98 -15.95
N PRO A 141 14.21 -4.85 -15.40
CA PRO A 141 13.90 -3.67 -16.19
C PRO A 141 15.09 -3.30 -17.10
N PRO A 142 14.87 -3.05 -18.40
CA PRO A 142 15.96 -2.69 -19.29
C PRO A 142 16.54 -1.34 -18.88
N HIS A 143 17.85 -1.18 -19.01
CA HIS A 143 18.53 0.10 -18.84
C HIS A 143 18.56 0.83 -20.18
N HIS A 144 17.44 1.46 -20.52
CA HIS A 144 17.28 2.25 -21.74
C HIS A 144 16.89 3.70 -21.37
N PRO A 145 17.39 4.73 -22.09
CA PRO A 145 16.91 6.09 -21.93
C PRO A 145 15.39 6.17 -22.11
N THR A 146 14.70 6.85 -21.21
CA THR A 146 13.26 7.03 -21.33
C THR A 146 12.94 8.02 -22.46
N LEU A 147 12.22 7.52 -23.45
CA LEU A 147 11.54 8.29 -24.50
C LEU A 147 10.12 8.60 -24.00
N LEU A 148 9.79 9.89 -23.93
CA LEU A 148 8.49 10.40 -23.49
C LEU A 148 7.79 11.04 -24.70
N GLU A 149 6.95 10.27 -25.38
CA GLU A 149 6.15 10.71 -26.54
C GLU A 149 4.71 11.08 -26.14
N GLU A 150 4.20 10.49 -25.05
CA GLU A 150 2.82 10.66 -24.58
C GLU A 150 2.78 11.33 -23.20
N ALA A 151 1.74 12.13 -22.94
CA ALA A 151 1.57 12.81 -21.66
C ALA A 151 1.57 11.85 -20.45
N ALA A 152 1.00 10.64 -20.62
CA ALA A 152 0.96 9.64 -19.57
C ALA A 152 2.36 9.08 -19.20
N GLU A 153 3.30 9.06 -20.14
CA GLU A 153 4.70 8.67 -19.87
C GLU A 153 5.42 9.75 -19.05
N GLU A 154 5.17 11.02 -19.38
CA GLU A 154 5.74 12.16 -18.68
C GLU A 154 5.20 12.28 -17.25
N GLU A 155 3.87 12.17 -17.08
CA GLU A 155 3.22 12.19 -15.77
C GLU A 155 3.75 11.09 -14.85
N LEU A 156 3.81 9.85 -15.34
CA LEU A 156 4.32 8.72 -14.57
C LEU A 156 5.80 8.91 -14.23
N SER A 157 6.62 9.35 -15.18
CA SER A 157 8.05 9.62 -14.94
C SER A 157 8.25 10.66 -13.84
N ARG A 158 7.52 11.78 -13.89
CA ARG A 158 7.58 12.83 -12.86
C ARG A 158 7.14 12.30 -11.50
N GLN A 159 6.10 11.46 -11.44
CA GLN A 159 5.64 10.87 -10.20
C GLN A 159 6.71 9.96 -9.58
N LEU A 160 7.34 9.08 -10.37
CA LEU A 160 8.36 8.15 -9.88
C LEU A 160 9.57 8.86 -9.26
N LEU A 161 9.95 10.03 -9.78
CA LEU A 161 11.04 10.85 -9.22
C LEU A 161 10.76 11.40 -7.83
N ARG A 162 9.48 11.49 -7.41
CA ARG A 162 9.08 12.01 -6.10
C ARG A 162 9.19 11.00 -4.97
N PHE A 163 9.52 9.73 -5.27
CA PHE A 163 9.50 8.66 -4.27
C PHE A 163 10.37 8.97 -3.05
N ALA A 164 11.61 9.41 -3.26
CA ALA A 164 12.54 9.72 -2.19
C ALA A 164 12.02 10.83 -1.28
N ASP A 165 11.51 11.92 -1.85
CA ASP A 165 10.95 13.05 -1.10
C ASP A 165 9.75 12.61 -0.25
N VAL A 166 8.90 11.72 -0.77
CA VAL A 166 7.74 11.20 -0.02
C VAL A 166 8.18 10.28 1.12
N VAL A 167 9.20 9.45 0.91
CA VAL A 167 9.75 8.59 1.96
C VAL A 167 10.36 9.45 3.07
N GLU A 168 11.11 10.50 2.72
CA GLU A 168 11.68 11.44 3.67
C GLU A 168 10.60 12.20 4.45
N LEU A 169 9.56 12.67 3.76
CA LEU A 169 8.39 13.31 4.39
C LEU A 169 7.69 12.37 5.38
N ALA A 170 7.41 11.13 4.97
CA ALA A 170 6.76 10.13 5.82
C ALA A 170 7.59 9.80 7.06
N ALA A 171 8.92 9.73 6.93
CA ALA A 171 9.85 9.49 8.02
C ALA A 171 9.93 10.70 8.97
N HIS A 172 10.11 11.91 8.43
CA HIS A 172 10.19 13.16 9.19
C HIS A 172 8.94 13.36 10.06
N ASP A 173 7.76 13.22 9.45
CA ASP A 173 6.49 13.47 10.12
C ASP A 173 5.97 12.24 10.91
N ARG A 174 6.62 11.08 10.77
CA ARG A 174 6.17 9.79 11.31
C ARG A 174 4.73 9.49 10.89
N ARG A 175 4.48 9.61 9.59
CA ARG A 175 3.16 9.59 8.97
C ARG A 175 3.18 8.70 7.71
N PRO A 176 2.91 7.39 7.85
CA PRO A 176 2.94 6.45 6.72
C PRO A 176 1.88 6.75 5.66
N HIS A 177 0.79 7.44 5.99
CA HIS A 177 -0.25 7.81 5.03
C HIS A 177 0.26 8.67 3.86
N HIS A 178 1.35 9.42 4.03
CA HIS A 178 1.98 10.12 2.90
C HIS A 178 2.46 9.13 1.83
N LEU A 179 3.08 8.04 2.26
CA LEU A 179 3.51 6.95 1.38
C LEU A 179 2.32 6.19 0.80
N CYS A 180 1.27 5.92 1.59
CA CYS A 180 0.03 5.31 1.07
C CYS A 180 -0.59 6.14 -0.06
N GLY A 181 -0.74 7.46 0.15
CA GLY A 181 -1.27 8.37 -0.87
C GLY A 181 -0.44 8.34 -2.16
N TYR A 182 0.88 8.41 -2.02
CA TYR A 182 1.80 8.33 -3.16
C TYR A 182 1.70 7.02 -3.93
N LEU A 183 1.63 5.86 -3.25
CA LEU A 183 1.51 4.56 -3.90
C LEU A 183 0.20 4.41 -4.64
N PHE A 184 -0.90 4.91 -4.06
CA PHE A 184 -2.20 4.94 -4.71
C PHE A 184 -2.21 5.80 -5.98
N GLU A 185 -1.66 7.02 -5.90
CA GLU A 185 -1.51 7.91 -7.06
C GLU A 185 -0.64 7.27 -8.15
N THR A 186 0.49 6.67 -7.77
CA THR A 186 1.42 5.99 -8.67
C THR A 186 0.75 4.80 -9.37
N ALA A 187 0.00 3.97 -8.64
CA ALA A 187 -0.79 2.88 -9.21
C ALA A 187 -1.82 3.40 -10.23
N GLY A 188 -2.52 4.50 -9.90
CA GLY A 188 -3.48 5.13 -10.81
C GLY A 188 -2.83 5.71 -12.07
N MET A 189 -1.68 6.37 -11.94
CA MET A 189 -0.90 6.86 -13.08
C MET A 189 -0.38 5.72 -13.96
N PHE A 190 0.07 4.63 -13.34
CA PHE A 190 0.49 3.44 -14.07
C PHE A 190 -0.64 2.80 -14.87
N HIS A 191 -1.85 2.71 -14.30
CA HIS A 191 -3.02 2.22 -15.03
C HIS A 191 -3.35 3.09 -16.25
N ARG A 192 -3.32 4.42 -16.10
CA ARG A 192 -3.51 5.35 -17.24
C ARG A 192 -2.42 5.22 -18.29
N PHE A 193 -1.15 5.14 -17.88
CA PHE A 193 -0.03 4.88 -18.79
C PHE A 193 -0.24 3.58 -19.56
N PHE A 194 -0.61 2.49 -18.88
CA PHE A 194 -0.83 1.20 -19.52
C PHE A 194 -1.98 1.23 -20.55
N GLU A 195 -3.06 1.96 -20.27
CA GLU A 195 -4.20 2.11 -21.19
C GLU A 195 -3.86 2.99 -22.39
N ALA A 196 -3.12 4.09 -22.19
CA ALA A 196 -2.80 5.05 -23.24
C ALA A 196 -1.60 4.62 -24.11
N CYS A 197 -0.65 3.88 -23.55
CA CYS A 197 0.66 3.63 -24.15
C CYS A 197 0.90 2.12 -24.35
N PRO A 198 0.65 1.56 -25.55
CA PRO A 198 0.93 0.16 -25.84
C PRO A 198 2.41 -0.18 -25.56
N VAL A 199 2.66 -1.01 -24.56
CA VAL A 199 4.02 -1.37 -24.14
C VAL A 199 4.60 -2.42 -25.10
N LEU A 200 3.96 -3.58 -25.22
CA LEU A 200 4.47 -4.70 -26.03
C LEU A 200 4.35 -4.42 -27.54
N GLN A 201 3.34 -3.67 -27.96
CA GLN A 201 3.09 -3.30 -29.35
C GLN A 201 3.53 -1.86 -29.66
N ALA A 202 4.58 -1.38 -28.99
CA ALA A 202 5.11 -0.04 -29.25
C ALA A 202 5.58 0.11 -30.70
N LYS A 203 5.50 1.34 -31.24
CA LYS A 203 5.77 1.65 -32.66
C LYS A 203 7.19 1.30 -33.10
N THR A 204 8.15 1.40 -32.18
CA THR A 204 9.57 1.13 -32.44
C THR A 204 10.17 0.29 -31.32
N PRO A 205 11.25 -0.48 -31.59
CA PRO A 205 11.96 -1.21 -30.54
C PRO A 205 12.49 -0.30 -29.43
N ALA A 206 12.96 0.91 -29.76
CA ALA A 206 13.45 1.87 -28.78
C ALA A 206 12.32 2.35 -27.84
N LEU A 207 11.13 2.63 -28.38
CA LEU A 207 9.97 3.01 -27.59
C LEU A 207 9.47 1.84 -26.72
N GLN A 208 9.51 0.62 -27.24
CA GLN A 208 9.20 -0.58 -26.46
C GLN A 208 10.14 -0.70 -25.25
N GLN A 209 11.45 -0.55 -25.46
CA GLN A 209 12.44 -0.61 -24.37
C GLN A 209 12.22 0.51 -23.36
N SER A 210 11.99 1.75 -23.80
CA SER A 210 11.64 2.87 -22.91
C SER A 210 10.44 2.55 -22.01
N ARG A 211 9.33 2.06 -22.60
CA ARG A 211 8.10 1.73 -21.87
C ARG A 211 8.27 0.55 -20.93
N LEU A 212 9.10 -0.44 -21.29
CA LEU A 212 9.48 -1.53 -20.40
C LEU A 212 10.33 -1.04 -19.22
N THR A 213 11.27 -0.10 -19.45
CA THR A 213 12.02 0.55 -18.37
C THR A 213 11.08 1.26 -17.39
N LEU A 214 10.18 2.10 -17.89
CA LEU A 214 9.16 2.79 -17.07
C LEU A 214 8.29 1.80 -16.28
N THR A 215 7.83 0.73 -16.93
CA THR A 215 7.01 -0.32 -16.30
C THR A 215 7.77 -1.00 -15.17
N GLY A 216 9.04 -1.33 -15.40
CA GLY A 216 9.89 -1.99 -14.43
C GLY A 216 10.21 -1.12 -13.22
N ILE A 217 10.62 0.13 -13.45
CA ILE A 217 10.87 1.11 -12.38
C ILE A 217 9.61 1.32 -11.55
N THR A 218 8.45 1.45 -12.20
CA THR A 218 7.16 1.57 -11.49
C THR A 218 6.93 0.37 -10.58
N GLY A 219 7.14 -0.85 -11.10
CA GLY A 219 7.03 -2.06 -10.29
C GLY A 219 8.00 -2.05 -9.10
N ASP A 220 9.22 -1.56 -9.26
CA ASP A 220 10.23 -1.56 -8.19
C ASP A 220 9.87 -0.55 -7.10
N VAL A 221 9.43 0.65 -7.50
CA VAL A 221 8.94 1.69 -6.59
C VAL A 221 7.71 1.21 -5.79
N LEU A 222 6.75 0.55 -6.46
CA LEU A 222 5.58 -0.01 -5.78
C LEU A 222 5.98 -1.09 -4.79
N ARG A 223 6.92 -1.99 -5.14
CA ARG A 223 7.43 -3.01 -4.23
C ARG A 223 8.09 -2.39 -3.02
N GLU A 224 9.04 -1.48 -3.23
CA GLU A 224 9.80 -0.83 -2.18
C GLU A 224 8.88 -0.08 -1.21
N GLY A 225 7.93 0.71 -1.74
CA GLY A 225 6.97 1.41 -0.90
C GLY A 225 6.05 0.49 -0.11
N LEU A 226 5.60 -0.63 -0.70
CA LEU A 226 4.81 -1.63 0.04
C LEU A 226 5.64 -2.33 1.12
N GLU A 227 6.92 -2.64 0.85
CA GLU A 227 7.85 -3.21 1.82
C GLU A 227 8.10 -2.27 3.01
N LEU A 228 8.24 -0.96 2.76
CA LEU A 228 8.34 0.06 3.81
C LEU A 228 7.08 0.13 4.69
N LEU A 229 5.90 -0.18 4.13
CA LEU A 229 4.64 -0.32 4.88
C LEU A 229 4.48 -1.69 5.55
N GLY A 230 5.47 -2.59 5.42
CA GLY A 230 5.44 -3.96 5.92
C GLY A 230 4.43 -4.85 5.20
N ILE A 231 4.08 -4.52 3.95
CA ILE A 231 3.14 -5.25 3.12
C ILE A 231 3.94 -6.11 2.13
N PRO A 232 3.90 -7.45 2.25
CA PRO A 232 4.57 -8.31 1.30
C PRO A 232 3.88 -8.27 -0.06
N THR A 233 4.64 -8.53 -1.12
CA THR A 233 4.14 -8.57 -2.49
C THR A 233 4.25 -9.97 -3.10
N LEU A 234 3.43 -10.25 -4.11
CA LEU A 234 3.52 -11.45 -4.95
C LEU A 234 3.66 -11.00 -6.39
N GLU A 235 4.51 -11.67 -7.16
CA GLU A 235 4.67 -11.38 -8.59
C GLU A 235 3.43 -11.78 -9.41
N GLU A 236 2.55 -12.60 -8.83
CA GLU A 236 1.30 -13.04 -9.44
C GLU A 236 0.15 -13.03 -8.43
N MET A 237 -1.01 -12.51 -8.88
CA MET A 237 -2.29 -12.54 -8.15
C MET A 237 -3.24 -13.57 -8.74
#